data_AF-A0A932MC21-F1
#
_entry.id   AF-A0A932MC21-F1
#
_cell.length_a   1.000
_cell.length_b   1.000
_cell.length_c   1.000
_cell.angle_alpha   90.00
_cell.angle_beta   90.00
_cell.angle_gamma   90.00
#
_symmetry.space_group_name_H-M   'P 1'
#
loop_
_entity.id
_entity.type
_entity.pdbx_description
1 polymer ?
#
loop_
_entity_poly.entity_id
_entity_poly.type
_entity_poly.pdbx_seq_one_letter_code
_entity_poly.pdbx_strand_id
1 'polypeptide(L)'
;MEKCDFVSAFGWGEGGKHRETLGFTGGGPQYCITPLCIMDFEPATKRMRLHSLHPGASVDQVVKNTGFELIIPDEIPVTEPPTPDELRLLRKRIDVEGVLRK
;
A
#
# COMPACT_ATOMS: atom_id res chain seq x y z
N MET A 1 14.83 0.47 -3.20
CA MET A 1 15.76 -0.39 -2.44
C MET A 1 15.13 -1.76 -2.36
N GLU A 2 15.85 -2.81 -2.74
CA GLU A 2 15.31 -4.18 -2.78
C GLU A 2 15.35 -4.89 -1.42
N LYS A 3 16.22 -4.45 -0.50
CA LYS A 3 16.41 -5.07 0.81
C LYS A 3 16.52 -4.03 1.91
N CYS A 4 15.75 -4.16 2.98
CA CYS A 4 15.85 -3.32 4.17
C CYS A 4 17.18 -3.53 4.89
N ASP A 5 17.79 -2.45 5.37
CA ASP A 5 18.99 -2.50 6.22
C ASP A 5 18.70 -3.16 7.58
N PHE A 6 17.47 -2.96 8.08
CA PHE A 6 16.99 -3.55 9.33
C PHE A 6 15.50 -3.88 9.23
N VAL A 7 15.12 -5.09 9.66
CA VAL A 7 13.72 -5.56 9.64
C VAL A 7 13.13 -5.43 11.03
N SER A 8 12.48 -4.30 11.32
CA SER A 8 11.79 -4.06 12.59
C SER A 8 10.42 -4.73 12.69
N ALA A 9 9.72 -4.85 11.55
CA ALA A 9 8.45 -5.55 11.41
C ALA A 9 8.54 -6.55 10.26
N PHE A 10 8.33 -7.83 10.55
CA PHE A 10 8.48 -8.88 9.56
C PHE A 10 7.30 -8.89 8.57
N GLY A 11 7.59 -8.65 7.30
CA GLY A 11 6.63 -8.71 6.19
C GLY A 11 6.39 -10.13 5.69
N TRP A 12 6.36 -10.31 4.37
CA TRP A 12 6.22 -11.63 3.73
C TRP A 12 7.55 -12.39 3.56
N GLY A 13 8.69 -11.74 3.85
CA GLY A 13 10.02 -12.33 3.69
C GLY A 13 10.26 -12.76 2.24
N GLU A 14 10.64 -14.02 2.03
CA GLU A 14 10.81 -14.62 0.70
C GLU A 14 9.50 -14.87 -0.07
N GLY A 15 8.35 -14.55 0.53
CA GLY A 15 7.03 -14.69 -0.10
C GLY A 15 6.37 -16.04 0.15
N GLY A 16 5.28 -16.31 -0.58
CA GLY A 16 4.51 -17.54 -0.46
C GLY A 16 4.18 -17.94 0.98
N LYS A 17 4.68 -19.10 1.41
CA LYS A 17 4.46 -19.68 2.74
C LYS A 17 5.57 -19.37 3.75
N HIS A 18 6.54 -18.51 3.43
CA HIS A 18 7.71 -18.29 4.27
C HIS A 18 7.36 -17.84 5.70
N ARG A 19 6.29 -17.05 5.86
CA ARG A 19 5.76 -16.71 7.19
C ARG A 19 5.32 -17.94 7.98
N GLU A 20 4.57 -18.84 7.33
CA GLU A 20 4.06 -20.08 7.95
C GLU A 20 5.21 -21.00 8.37
N THR A 21 6.25 -21.13 7.54
CA THR A 21 7.41 -21.97 7.85
C THR A 21 8.21 -21.48 9.06
N LEU A 22 8.13 -20.17 9.36
CA LEU A 22 8.74 -19.56 10.55
C LEU A 22 7.81 -19.58 11.77
N GLY A 23 6.62 -20.18 11.66
CA GLY A 23 5.65 -20.25 12.76
C GLY A 23 4.90 -18.95 13.03
N PHE A 24 4.97 -17.96 12.14
CA PHE A 24 4.16 -16.75 12.28
C PHE A 24 2.69 -17.09 12.09
N THR A 25 1.86 -16.61 13.03
CA THR A 25 0.41 -16.69 12.95
C THR A 25 -0.17 -15.40 12.35
N GLY A 26 -1.38 -15.50 11.76
CA GLY A 26 -2.09 -14.36 11.15
C GLY A 26 -1.72 -14.09 9.69
N GLY A 27 -2.38 -13.08 9.10
CA GLY A 27 -2.42 -12.85 7.65
C GLY A 27 -1.32 -11.98 7.04
N GLY A 28 -0.34 -11.50 7.82
CA GLY A 28 0.74 -10.62 7.30
C GLY A 28 0.26 -9.24 6.82
N PRO A 29 1.16 -8.41 6.24
CA PRO A 29 0.77 -7.09 5.74
C PRO A 29 -0.20 -7.23 4.55
N GLN A 30 -1.22 -6.37 4.54
CA GLN A 30 -2.30 -6.40 3.54
C GLN A 30 -2.15 -5.30 2.49
N TYR A 31 -1.86 -4.07 2.93
CA TYR A 31 -1.76 -2.91 2.06
C TYR A 31 -0.56 -2.03 2.42
N CYS A 32 -0.05 -1.32 1.41
CA CYS A 32 0.84 -0.19 1.56
C CYS A 32 0.19 1.02 0.86
N ILE A 33 -0.14 2.06 1.63
CA ILE A 33 -0.82 3.26 1.13
C ILE A 33 0.20 4.39 1.12
N THR A 34 0.32 5.05 -0.03
CA THR A 34 1.29 6.13 -0.27
C THR A 34 0.57 7.35 -0.85
N PRO A 35 1.21 8.52 -0.95
CA PRO A 35 0.59 9.67 -1.63
C PRO A 35 0.21 9.44 -3.10
N LEU A 36 0.76 8.42 -3.77
CA LEU A 36 0.53 8.15 -5.19
C LEU A 36 -0.48 7.03 -5.45
N CYS A 37 -0.54 6.03 -4.57
CA CYS A 37 -1.22 4.77 -4.86
C CYS A 37 -1.47 3.92 -3.61
N ILE A 38 -2.35 2.94 -3.78
CA ILE A 38 -2.48 1.77 -2.90
C ILE A 38 -1.77 0.61 -3.58
N MET A 39 -0.97 -0.13 -2.81
CA MET A 39 -0.36 -1.40 -3.21
C MET A 39 -0.86 -2.51 -2.29
N ASP A 40 -1.06 -3.70 -2.86
CA ASP A 40 -1.36 -4.93 -2.15
C ASP A 40 -0.25 -5.97 -2.35
N PHE A 41 -0.49 -7.21 -1.91
CA PHE A 41 0.43 -8.32 -2.12
C PHE A 41 -0.26 -9.40 -2.94
N GLU A 42 0.38 -9.84 -4.02
CA GLU A 42 -0.18 -10.87 -4.90
C GLU A 42 -0.42 -12.17 -4.09
N PRO A 43 -1.62 -12.79 -4.17
CA PRO A 43 -2.01 -13.87 -3.28
C PRO A 43 -1.07 -15.07 -3.18
N ALA A 44 -0.42 -15.49 -4.28
CA ALA A 44 0.41 -16.69 -4.30
C ALA A 44 1.87 -16.40 -3.91
N THR A 45 2.49 -15.44 -4.58
CA THR A 45 3.91 -15.06 -4.42
C THR A 45 4.14 -14.14 -3.24
N LYS A 46 3.12 -13.38 -2.83
CA LYS A 46 3.21 -12.30 -1.84
C LYS A 46 4.16 -11.17 -2.25
N ARG A 47 4.49 -11.05 -3.54
CA ARG A 47 5.19 -9.88 -4.09
C ARG A 47 4.24 -8.68 -4.09
N MET A 48 4.81 -7.49 -3.90
CA MET A 48 4.03 -6.25 -3.89
C MET A 48 3.50 -5.96 -5.30
N ARG A 49 2.23 -5.56 -5.36
CA ARG A 49 1.50 -5.30 -6.60
C ARG A 49 0.78 -3.95 -6.52
N LEU A 50 0.79 -3.21 -7.62
CA LEU A 50 0.02 -1.98 -7.73
C LEU A 50 -1.48 -2.33 -7.74
N HIS A 51 -2.21 -1.79 -6.75
CA HIS A 51 -3.64 -2.08 -6.57
C HIS A 51 -4.52 -0.97 -7.16
N SER A 52 -4.22 0.29 -6.86
CA SER A 52 -4.95 1.45 -7.42
C SER A 52 -4.07 2.69 -7.45
N LEU A 53 -4.32 3.59 -8.40
CA LEU A 53 -3.68 4.92 -8.44
C LEU A 53 -4.57 5.94 -7.74
N HIS A 54 -4.00 6.89 -7.02
CA HIS A 54 -4.77 8.04 -6.53
C HIS A 54 -5.09 8.99 -7.70
N PRO A 55 -6.17 9.79 -7.62
CA PRO A 55 -6.52 10.72 -8.69
C PRO A 55 -5.35 11.63 -9.09
N GLY A 56 -5.00 11.60 -10.39
CA GLY A 56 -3.90 12.40 -10.96
C GLY A 56 -2.52 11.74 -10.91
N ALA A 57 -2.36 10.59 -10.26
CA ALA A 57 -1.11 9.82 -10.29
C ALA A 57 -1.02 8.92 -11.53
N SER A 58 0.21 8.62 -11.98
CA SER A 58 0.47 7.69 -13.09
C SER A 58 1.32 6.49 -12.66
N VAL A 59 1.26 5.40 -13.43
CA VAL A 59 2.11 4.21 -13.23
C VAL A 59 3.59 4.59 -13.29
N ASP A 60 3.99 5.43 -14.25
CA ASP A 60 5.38 5.89 -14.40
C ASP A 60 5.88 6.59 -13.13
N GLN A 61 5.06 7.46 -12.53
CA GLN A 61 5.42 8.10 -11.26
C GLN A 61 5.63 7.08 -10.14
N VAL A 62 4.75 6.08 -10.03
CA VAL A 62 4.89 5.02 -9.02
C VAL A 62 6.18 4.23 -9.24
N VAL A 63 6.43 3.75 -10.46
CA VAL A 63 7.63 2.98 -10.80
C VAL A 63 8.90 3.79 -10.56
N LYS A 64 8.94 5.05 -11.00
CA LYS A 64 10.11 5.93 -10.80
C LYS A 64 10.41 6.19 -9.32
N ASN A 65 9.39 6.20 -8.46
CA ASN A 65 9.54 6.39 -7.01
C ASN A 65 9.64 5.07 -6.23
N THR A 66 9.62 3.92 -6.91
CA THR A 66 9.74 2.60 -6.29
C THR A 66 11.06 1.95 -6.69
N GLY A 67 11.99 1.84 -5.75
CA GLY A 67 13.32 1.31 -6.04
C GLY A 67 13.42 -0.22 -6.11
N PHE A 68 12.35 -0.92 -6.49
CA PHE A 68 12.29 -2.36 -6.75
C PHE A 68 11.14 -2.63 -7.73
N GLU A 69 11.15 -3.79 -8.38
CA GLU A 69 10.13 -4.16 -9.36
C GLU A 69 8.78 -4.49 -8.70
N LEU A 70 7.73 -3.81 -9.15
CA LEU A 70 6.34 -4.05 -8.77
C LEU A 70 5.64 -4.95 -9.80
N ILE A 71 4.69 -5.75 -9.32
CA ILE A 71 3.70 -6.35 -10.23
C ILE A 71 2.73 -5.24 -10.65
N ILE A 72 2.60 -5.02 -11.95
CA ILE A 72 1.66 -4.06 -12.54
C ILE A 72 0.58 -4.84 -13.28
N PRO A 73 -0.70 -4.79 -12.86
CA PRO A 73 -1.78 -5.45 -13.58
C PRO A 73 -2.16 -4.69 -14.86
N ASP A 74 -2.82 -5.37 -15.79
CA ASP A 74 -3.26 -4.78 -17.07
C ASP A 74 -4.27 -3.65 -16.88
N GLU A 75 -5.15 -3.81 -15.87
CA GLU A 75 -6.14 -2.82 -15.49
C GLU A 75 -5.88 -2.34 -14.07
N ILE A 76 -5.74 -1.02 -13.92
CA ILE A 76 -5.45 -0.38 -12.64
C ILE A 76 -6.56 0.63 -12.35
N PRO A 77 -7.43 0.38 -11.36
CA PRO A 77 -8.48 1.32 -11.01
C PRO A 77 -7.90 2.61 -10.40
N VAL A 78 -8.66 3.68 -10.52
CA VAL A 78 -8.42 4.90 -9.73
C VAL A 78 -9.07 4.71 -8.36
N THR A 79 -8.36 5.13 -7.32
CA THR A 79 -8.84 5.09 -5.94
C THR A 79 -10.06 5.99 -5.79
N GLU A 80 -11.14 5.46 -5.24
CA GLU A 80 -12.36 6.23 -5.03
C GLU A 80 -12.09 7.44 -4.12
N PRO A 81 -12.54 8.65 -4.51
CA PRO A 81 -12.41 9.81 -3.65
C PRO A 81 -13.34 9.67 -2.43
N PRO A 82 -12.97 10.27 -1.27
CA PRO A 82 -13.83 10.25 -0.11
C PRO A 82 -15.20 10.86 -0.39
N THR A 83 -16.24 10.28 0.20
CA THR A 83 -17.61 10.80 0.10
C THR A 83 -17.76 12.15 0.81
N PRO A 84 -18.79 12.95 0.46
CA PRO A 84 -19.06 14.21 1.15
C PRO A 84 -19.24 14.06 2.66
N ASP A 85 -19.84 12.96 3.12
CA ASP A 85 -20.05 12.70 4.54
C ASP A 85 -18.77 12.30 5.28
N GLU A 86 -17.91 11.49 4.66
CA GLU A 86 -16.59 11.17 5.22
C GLU A 86 -15.74 12.44 5.33
N LEU A 87 -15.73 13.30 4.31
CA LEU A 87 -15.04 14.59 4.36
C LEU A 87 -15.62 15.48 5.46
N ARG A 88 -16.95 15.53 5.61
CA ARG A 88 -17.60 16.30 6.66
C ARG A 88 -17.19 15.80 8.05
N LEU A 89 -17.20 14.48 8.27
CA LEU A 89 -16.79 13.87 9.54
C LEU A 89 -15.32 14.14 9.84
N LEU A 90 -14.44 13.92 8.86
CA LEU A 90 -13.02 14.17 9.00
C LEU A 90 -12.77 15.61 9.44
N ARG A 91 -13.37 16.58 8.74
CA ARG A 91 -13.08 18.01 8.94
C ARG A 91 -13.80 18.64 10.14
N LYS A 92 -14.92 18.07 10.61
CA LYS A 92 -15.74 18.67 11.68
C LYS A 92 -15.76 17.88 12.98
N ARG A 93 -15.31 16.62 12.99
CA ARG A 93 -15.42 15.72 14.16
C ARG A 93 -14.16 14.95 14.50
N ILE A 94 -13.32 14.60 13.52
CA ILE A 94 -12.16 13.72 13.73
C ILE A 94 -10.86 14.55 13.78
N ASP A 95 -10.54 15.27 12.71
CA ASP A 95 -9.36 16.12 12.58
C ASP A 95 -9.78 17.59 12.43
N VAL A 96 -10.38 18.12 13.49
CA VAL A 96 -10.97 19.46 13.52
C VAL A 96 -9.89 20.55 13.38
N GLU A 97 -8.75 20.35 14.02
CA GLU A 97 -7.62 21.28 13.99
C GLU A 97 -6.75 21.12 12.73
N GLY A 98 -7.00 20.08 11.90
CA GLY A 98 -6.28 19.87 10.65
C GLY A 98 -4.84 19.38 10.84
N VAL A 99 -4.56 18.67 11.93
CA VAL A 99 -3.21 18.19 12.29
C VAL A 99 -2.67 17.22 11.23
N LEU A 100 -3.55 16.52 10.50
CA LEU A 100 -3.18 15.55 9.49
C LEU A 100 -2.90 16.16 8.10
N ARG A 101 -3.10 17.48 7.90
CA ARG A 101 -2.96 18.15 6.60
C ARG A 101 -1.60 18.80 6.36
N LYS A 102 -0.56 18.36 7.06
CA LYS A 102 0.77 18.98 6.99
C LYS A 102 1.55 18.58 5.76
#